data_AF-A0A3P5XN43-F1
#
_entry.id   AF-A0A3P5XN43-F1
#
_cell.length_a   1.000
_cell.length_b   1.000
_cell.length_c   1.000
_cell.angle_alpha   90.00
_cell.angle_beta   90.00
_cell.angle_gamma   90.00
#
_symmetry.space_group_name_H-M   'P 1'
#
loop_
_entity.id
_entity.type
_entity.pdbx_description
1 polymer ?
#
loop_
_entity_poly.entity_id
_entity_poly.type
_entity_poly.pdbx_seq_one_letter_code
_entity_poly.pdbx_strand_id
1 'polypeptide(L)'
;MDPGFLDRVLTPSPVMGWLLVLFPALVAGAGIAGARRREPGSLRLAVMALLLLLWLVLPQSFADPIAQRISVMISALGWFGLLGAWSQQVWNRWPAPVWIHAWVISHLVAILVACAVAVFRALAAGA
;
A
#
# COMPACT_ATOMS: atom_id res chain seq x y z
N MET A 1 23.03 -11.42 -11.92
CA MET A 1 22.40 -10.11 -11.67
C MET A 1 23.45 -9.23 -11.01
N ASP A 2 23.70 -8.05 -11.57
CA ASP A 2 24.65 -7.09 -11.02
C ASP A 2 24.18 -6.67 -9.61
N PRO A 3 25.00 -6.76 -8.55
CA PRO A 3 24.60 -6.31 -7.21
C PRO A 3 24.18 -4.83 -7.20
N GLY A 4 24.69 -4.01 -8.12
CA GLY A 4 24.25 -2.62 -8.29
C GLY A 4 22.84 -2.48 -8.87
N PHE A 5 22.33 -3.48 -9.59
CA PHE A 5 20.95 -3.47 -10.11
C PHE A 5 19.93 -3.61 -8.97
N LEU A 6 20.13 -4.60 -8.09
CA LEU A 6 19.24 -4.83 -6.96
C LEU A 6 19.20 -3.63 -6.03
N ASP A 7 20.36 -3.03 -5.76
CA ASP A 7 20.43 -1.87 -4.87
C ASP A 7 19.67 -0.66 -5.44
N ARG A 8 19.73 -0.42 -6.75
CA ARG A 8 18.99 0.65 -7.45
C ARG A 8 17.48 0.41 -7.55
N VAL A 9 17.05 -0.85 -7.67
CA VAL A 9 15.62 -1.21 -7.66
C VAL A 9 15.05 -1.11 -6.26
N LEU A 10 15.84 -1.53 -5.26
CA LEU A 10 15.40 -1.65 -3.87
C LEU A 10 15.59 -0.39 -3.04
N THR A 11 16.39 0.59 -3.47
CA THR A 11 16.40 1.93 -2.84
C THR A 11 15.15 2.69 -3.29
N PRO A 12 14.10 2.73 -2.45
CA PRO A 12 12.87 3.37 -2.85
C PRO A 12 13.11 4.87 -2.89
N SER A 13 12.66 5.53 -3.97
CA SER A 13 12.61 6.98 -3.98
C SER A 13 11.68 7.46 -2.85
N PRO A 14 11.90 8.67 -2.30
CA PRO A 14 10.99 9.24 -1.30
C PRO A 14 9.52 9.22 -1.76
N VAL A 15 9.29 9.41 -3.06
CA VAL A 15 7.97 9.34 -3.69
C VAL A 15 7.36 7.94 -3.56
N MET A 16 8.14 6.88 -3.80
CA MET A 16 7.67 5.50 -3.61
C MET A 16 7.26 5.24 -2.17
N GLY A 17 8.05 5.71 -1.20
CA GLY A 17 7.71 5.63 0.22
C GLY A 17 6.36 6.29 0.53
N TRP A 18 6.15 7.51 0.05
CA TRP A 18 4.87 8.22 0.20
C TRP A 18 3.71 7.49 -0.46
N LEU A 19 3.88 6.98 -1.67
CA LEU A 19 2.84 6.23 -2.38
C LEU A 19 2.41 4.99 -1.58
N LEU A 20 3.37 4.27 -0.99
CA LEU A 20 3.09 3.07 -0.19
C LEU A 20 2.38 3.39 1.13
N VAL A 21 2.67 4.52 1.77
CA VAL A 21 2.00 4.96 3.00
C VAL A 21 0.60 5.52 2.73
N LEU A 22 0.41 6.17 1.58
CA LEU A 22 -0.87 6.80 1.22
C LEU A 22 -1.96 5.79 0.87
N PHE A 23 -1.62 4.59 0.41
CA PHE A 23 -2.64 3.60 0.05
C PHE A 23 -3.52 3.17 1.23
N PRO A 24 -2.99 2.77 2.40
CA PRO A 24 -3.83 2.52 3.58
C PRO A 24 -4.71 3.71 3.96
N ALA A 25 -4.22 4.95 3.80
CA ALA A 25 -5.02 6.15 4.07
C ALA A 25 -6.21 6.28 3.11
N LEU A 26 -6.00 6.04 1.80
CA LEU A 26 -7.08 6.07 0.81
C LEU A 26 -8.09 4.95 1.03
N VAL A 27 -7.64 3.74 1.37
CA VAL A 27 -8.53 2.62 1.70
C VAL A 27 -9.31 2.91 2.99
N ALA A 28 -8.70 3.54 3.99
CA ALA A 28 -9.40 4.01 5.18
C ALA A 28 -10.50 5.01 4.82
N GLY A 29 -10.21 5.98 3.94
CA GLY A 29 -11.19 6.93 3.42
C GLY A 29 -12.37 6.24 2.73
N ALA A 30 -12.09 5.24 1.88
CA ALA A 30 -13.11 4.42 1.23
C ALA A 30 -13.97 3.65 2.25
N GLY A 31 -13.33 3.00 3.23
CA GLY A 31 -14.02 2.28 4.29
C GLY A 31 -14.90 3.18 5.15
N ILE A 32 -14.42 4.37 5.54
CA ILE A 32 -15.17 5.35 6.35
C ILE A 32 -16.38 5.88 5.55
N ALA A 33 -16.19 6.20 4.27
CA ALA A 33 -17.28 6.65 3.41
C ALA A 33 -18.37 5.57 3.24
N GLY A 34 -17.97 4.31 3.02
CA GLY A 34 -18.89 3.17 3.00
C GLY A 34 -19.60 2.97 4.34
N ALA A 35 -18.89 3.14 5.46
CA ALA A 35 -19.45 2.97 6.80
C ALA A 35 -20.52 4.03 7.10
N ARG A 36 -20.30 5.28 6.68
CA ARG A 36 -21.31 6.35 6.76
C ARG A 36 -22.56 6.04 5.96
N ARG A 37 -22.46 5.24 4.90
CA ARG A 37 -23.58 4.76 4.08
C ARG A 37 -24.15 3.41 4.55
N ARG A 38 -23.69 2.90 5.69
CA ARG A 38 -24.09 1.61 6.29
C ARG A 38 -23.81 0.41 5.37
N GLU A 39 -22.78 0.50 4.54
CA GLU A 39 -22.36 -0.63 3.73
C GLU A 39 -21.78 -1.73 4.62
N PRO A 40 -22.22 -2.98 4.49
CA PRO A 40 -21.70 -4.05 5.31
C PRO A 40 -20.19 -4.23 5.05
N GLY A 41 -19.41 -4.54 6.09
CA GLY A 41 -17.97 -4.79 5.99
C GLY A 41 -17.06 -3.55 5.84
N SER A 42 -17.61 -2.39 5.49
CA SER A 42 -16.87 -1.14 5.28
C SER A 42 -16.15 -0.63 6.56
N LEU A 43 -16.79 -0.77 7.72
CA LEU A 43 -16.18 -0.43 9.01
C LEU A 43 -14.97 -1.31 9.33
N ARG A 44 -15.07 -2.62 9.07
CA ARG A 44 -13.95 -3.55 9.26
C ARG A 44 -12.78 -3.18 8.35
N LEU A 45 -13.06 -2.83 7.09
CA LEU A 45 -12.04 -2.36 6.16
C LEU A 45 -11.38 -1.07 6.66
N ALA A 46 -12.17 -0.08 7.11
CA ALA A 46 -11.67 1.17 7.66
C ALA A 46 -10.74 0.95 8.85
N VAL A 47 -11.16 0.13 9.82
CA VAL A 47 -10.36 -0.18 11.02
C VAL A 47 -9.05 -0.84 10.63
N MET A 48 -9.08 -1.84 9.73
CA MET A 48 -7.87 -2.53 9.29
C MET A 48 -6.90 -1.59 8.56
N ALA A 49 -7.44 -0.71 7.71
CA ALA A 49 -6.66 0.30 7.00
C ALA A 49 -5.99 1.30 7.96
N LEU A 50 -6.73 1.77 8.97
CA LEU A 50 -6.22 2.69 9.99
C LEU A 50 -5.14 2.04 10.86
N LEU A 51 -5.32 0.78 11.26
CA LEU A 51 -4.32 0.04 12.03
C LEU A 51 -3.02 -0.13 11.24
N LEU A 52 -3.12 -0.49 9.96
CA LEU A 52 -1.95 -0.59 9.08
C LEU A 52 -1.30 0.77 8.86
N LEU A 53 -2.08 1.83 8.64
CA LEU A 53 -1.56 3.18 8.48
C LEU A 53 -0.78 3.62 9.74
N LEU A 54 -1.35 3.39 10.92
CA LEU A 54 -0.68 3.71 12.19
C LEU A 54 0.63 2.92 12.34
N TRP A 55 0.60 1.62 12.02
CA TRP A 55 1.78 0.76 12.06
C TRP A 55 2.91 1.27 11.15
N LEU A 56 2.58 1.72 9.94
CA LEU A 56 3.57 2.19 8.95
C LEU A 56 4.10 3.60 9.21
N VAL A 57 3.30 4.48 9.82
CA VAL A 57 3.68 5.88 10.08
C VAL A 57 4.43 6.02 11.40
N LEU A 58 4.23 5.11 12.36
CA LEU A 58 5.00 5.09 13.59
C LEU A 58 6.50 4.97 13.27
N PRO A 59 7.37 5.84 13.83
CA PRO A 59 8.81 5.77 13.61
C PRO A 59 9.40 4.58 14.38
N GLN A 60 9.19 3.38 13.84
CA GLN A 60 9.73 2.14 14.40
C GLN A 60 11.16 1.92 13.91
N SER A 61 12.14 2.14 14.78
CA SER A 61 13.53 1.74 14.53
C SER A 61 13.85 0.49 15.36
N PHE A 62 13.99 -0.66 14.70
CA PHE A 62 14.39 -1.89 15.36
C PHE A 62 15.92 -2.02 15.31
N ALA A 63 16.57 -2.07 16.47
CA ALA A 63 18.01 -2.32 16.55
C ALA A 63 18.38 -3.78 16.21
N ASP A 64 17.46 -4.71 16.46
CA ASP A 64 17.62 -6.13 16.13
C ASP A 64 17.26 -6.41 14.67
N PRO A 65 18.17 -6.99 13.85
CA PRO A 65 17.89 -7.35 12.47
C PRO A 65 16.76 -8.37 12.29
N ILE A 66 16.50 -9.24 13.28
CA ILE A 66 15.38 -10.20 13.22
C ILE A 66 14.05 -9.45 13.37
N ALA A 67 13.94 -8.59 14.38
CA ALA A 67 12.78 -7.72 14.57
C ALA A 67 12.48 -6.85 13.34
N GLN A 68 13.52 -6.31 12.69
CA GLN A 68 13.37 -5.55 11.43
C GLN A 68 12.75 -6.40 10.31
N ARG A 69 13.21 -7.65 10.12
CA ARG A 69 12.66 -8.56 9.10
C ARG A 69 11.21 -8.94 9.40
N ILE A 70 10.89 -9.20 10.66
CA ILE A 70 9.51 -9.48 11.10
C ILE A 70 8.60 -8.28 10.81
N SER A 71 9.06 -7.06 11.10
CA SER A 71 8.28 -5.84 10.80
C SER A 71 8.01 -5.68 9.30
N VAL A 72 8.99 -5.94 8.44
CA VAL A 72 8.80 -5.93 6.98
C VAL A 72 7.77 -6.99 6.56
N MET A 73 7.85 -8.20 7.11
CA MET A 73 6.90 -9.27 6.82
C MET A 73 5.47 -8.91 7.25
N ILE A 74 5.30 -8.39 8.47
CA ILE A 74 3.99 -7.93 8.99
C ILE A 74 3.45 -6.82 8.10
N SER A 75 4.29 -5.87 7.71
CA SER A 75 3.91 -4.76 6.83
C SER A 75 3.43 -5.25 5.48
N ALA A 76 4.15 -6.20 4.87
CA ALA A 76 3.76 -6.81 3.60
C ALA A 76 2.43 -7.58 3.71
N LEU A 77 2.28 -8.43 4.74
CA LEU A 77 1.04 -9.18 4.99
C LEU A 77 -0.15 -8.25 5.22
N GLY A 78 0.05 -7.18 5.99
CA GLY A 78 -0.96 -6.15 6.21
C GLY A 78 -1.37 -5.47 4.90
N TRP A 79 -0.40 -5.13 4.06
CA TRP A 79 -0.61 -4.51 2.76
C TRP A 79 -1.43 -5.41 1.81
N PHE A 80 -1.01 -6.66 1.63
CA PHE A 80 -1.73 -7.61 0.77
C PHE A 80 -3.09 -7.99 1.34
N GLY A 81 -3.20 -8.13 2.66
CA GLY A 81 -4.47 -8.37 3.35
C GLY A 81 -5.45 -7.21 3.14
N LEU A 82 -4.97 -5.97 3.20
CA LEU A 82 -5.79 -4.78 2.95
C LEU A 82 -6.23 -4.66 1.50
N LEU A 83 -5.31 -4.87 0.56
CA LEU A 83 -5.62 -4.91 -0.85
C LEU A 83 -6.66 -5.99 -1.18
N GLY A 84 -6.52 -7.19 -0.60
CA GLY A 84 -7.46 -8.30 -0.75
C GLY A 84 -8.84 -8.01 -0.16
N ALA A 85 -8.90 -7.45 1.05
CA ALA A 85 -10.17 -7.09 1.67
C ALA A 85 -10.89 -5.97 0.90
N TRP A 86 -10.15 -4.96 0.46
CA TRP A 86 -10.70 -3.88 -0.36
C TRP A 86 -11.19 -4.40 -1.72
N SER A 87 -10.41 -5.26 -2.40
CA SER A 87 -10.80 -5.79 -3.71
C SER A 87 -12.04 -6.67 -3.62
N GLN A 88 -12.15 -7.50 -2.58
CA GLN A 88 -13.37 -8.27 -2.30
C GLN A 88 -14.59 -7.37 -2.07
N GLN A 89 -14.42 -6.25 -1.35
CA GLN A 89 -15.50 -5.30 -1.16
C GLN A 89 -15.94 -4.67 -2.50
N VAL A 90 -14.98 -4.28 -3.35
CA VAL A 90 -15.26 -3.69 -4.67
C VAL A 90 -15.98 -4.70 -5.58
N TRP A 91 -15.44 -5.90 -5.74
CA TRP A 91 -15.98 -6.91 -6.66
C TRP A 91 -17.36 -7.42 -6.26
N ASN A 92 -17.59 -7.64 -4.96
CA ASN A 92 -18.82 -8.28 -4.49
C ASN A 92 -19.94 -7.29 -4.21
N ARG A 93 -19.65 -6.02 -3.91
CA ARG A 93 -20.64 -5.09 -3.36
C ARG A 93 -20.82 -3.80 -4.14
N TRP A 94 -19.98 -3.51 -5.14
CA TRP A 94 -20.06 -2.26 -5.93
C TRP A 94 -20.24 -1.02 -5.03
N PRO A 95 -19.28 -0.77 -4.13
CA PRO A 95 -19.44 0.18 -3.03
C PRO A 95 -19.57 1.62 -3.54
N ALA A 96 -20.42 2.37 -2.86
CA ALA A 96 -20.66 3.78 -3.07
C ALA A 96 -19.95 4.62 -1.98
N PRO A 97 -19.38 5.79 -2.34
CA PRO A 97 -19.39 6.38 -3.67
C PRO A 97 -18.22 5.89 -4.55
N VAL A 98 -18.52 5.60 -5.82
CA VAL A 98 -17.57 5.04 -6.80
C VAL A 98 -16.31 5.88 -6.96
N TRP A 99 -16.41 7.21 -6.84
CA TRP A 99 -15.28 8.11 -7.05
C TRP A 99 -14.15 7.92 -6.02
N ILE A 100 -14.45 7.50 -4.77
CA ILE A 100 -13.41 7.22 -3.77
C ILE A 100 -12.65 5.94 -4.14
N HIS A 101 -13.36 4.93 -4.64
CA HIS A 101 -12.72 3.70 -5.13
C HIS A 101 -11.90 3.96 -6.40
N ALA A 102 -12.34 4.88 -7.25
CA ALA A 102 -11.55 5.33 -8.39
C ALA A 102 -10.21 5.95 -7.94
N TRP A 103 -10.19 6.73 -6.85
CA TRP A 103 -8.93 7.23 -6.28
C TRP A 103 -8.01 6.12 -5.79
N VAL A 104 -8.55 5.09 -5.12
CA VAL A 104 -7.75 3.92 -4.71
C VAL A 104 -7.13 3.22 -5.93
N ILE A 105 -7.91 3.03 -7.00
CA ILE A 105 -7.42 2.42 -8.25
C ILE A 105 -6.33 3.29 -8.90
N SER A 106 -6.57 4.60 -9.05
CA SER A 106 -5.58 5.53 -9.61
C SER A 106 -4.27 5.50 -8.84
N HIS A 107 -4.35 5.37 -7.51
CA HIS A 107 -3.18 5.27 -6.64
C HIS A 107 -2.41 3.97 -6.82
N LEU A 108 -3.12 2.84 -6.98
CA LEU A 108 -2.49 1.55 -7.31
C LEU A 108 -1.77 1.61 -8.67
N VAL A 109 -2.37 2.24 -9.67
CA VAL A 109 -1.73 2.46 -10.98
C VAL A 109 -0.47 3.32 -10.82
N ALA A 110 -0.52 4.39 -10.02
CA ALA A 110 0.65 5.23 -9.76
C ALA A 110 1.80 4.44 -9.10
N ILE A 111 1.49 3.54 -8.16
CA ILE A 111 2.48 2.62 -7.55
C ILE A 111 3.11 1.72 -8.62
N LEU A 112 2.30 1.10 -9.49
CA LEU A 112 2.80 0.24 -10.56
C LEU A 112 3.71 1.00 -11.54
N VAL A 113 3.33 2.22 -11.93
CA VAL A 113 4.16 3.08 -12.78
C VAL A 113 5.46 3.44 -12.08
N ALA A 114 5.43 3.80 -10.81
CA ALA A 114 6.65 4.11 -10.05
C ALA A 114 7.58 2.89 -9.97
N CYS A 115 7.04 1.68 -9.81
CA CYS A 115 7.83 0.44 -9.82
C CYS A 115 8.45 0.20 -11.20
N ALA A 116 7.68 0.39 -12.28
CA ALA A 116 8.17 0.25 -13.65
C ALA A 116 9.30 1.25 -13.96
N VAL A 117 9.16 2.50 -13.51
CA VAL A 117 10.21 3.53 -13.65
C VAL A 117 11.47 3.13 -12.88
N ALA A 118 11.34 2.61 -11.66
CA ALA A 118 12.49 2.14 -10.88
C ALA A 118 13.25 1.01 -11.60
N VAL A 119 12.51 0.02 -12.14
CA VAL A 119 13.08 -1.08 -12.93
C VAL A 119 13.77 -0.56 -14.19
N PHE A 120 13.10 0.32 -14.95
CA PHE A 120 13.67 0.89 -16.18
C PHE A 120 14.95 1.68 -15.91
N ARG A 121 14.96 2.52 -14.86
CA ARG A 121 16.17 3.25 -14.44
C ARG A 121 17.30 2.30 -14.06
N ALA A 122 17.01 1.22 -13.36
CA ALA A 122 18.02 0.24 -12.98
C ALA A 122 18.61 -0.50 -14.19
N LEU A 123 17.76 -0.85 -15.18
CA LEU A 123 18.18 -1.46 -16.44
C LEU A 123 19.02 -0.50 -17.29
N ALA A 124 18.58 0.75 -17.45
CA ALA A 124 19.27 1.76 -18.25
C ALA A 124 20.64 2.16 -17.67
N ALA A 125 20.83 2.05 -16.34
CA ALA A 125 22.11 2.30 -15.69
C ALA A 125 23.04 1.08 -15.67
N GLY A 126 22.59 -0.07 -16.18
CA GLY A 126 23.41 -1.28 -16.35
C GLY A 126 23.73 -1.62 -17.80
N ALA A 127 23.20 -0.84 -18.75
CA ALA A 127 23.54 -0.86 -20.18
C ALA A 127 24.59 0.23 -20.48
#